data_AF-A0A368X7X0-F1
#
_entry.id   AF-A0A368X7X0-F1
#
_cell.length_a   1.000
_cell.length_b   1.000
_cell.length_c   1.000
_cell.angle_alpha   90.00
_cell.angle_beta   90.00
_cell.angle_gamma   90.00
#
_symmetry.space_group_name_H-M   'P 1'
#
loop_
_entity.id
_entity.type
_entity.pdbx_description
1 polymer ?
#
loop_
_entity_poly.entity_id
_entity_poly.type
_entity_poly.pdbx_seq_one_letter_code
_entity_poly.pdbx_strand_id
1 'polypeptide(L)'
;MLKKMAFVLVGLAFSAAALANPTFYGLTLGETTEAELQNQYTAQRAGVNTVTNGNMYKLDPDEIGLEGLKSVQAVFMQDGRLGAIFAKLDKNRFGDLRKSWMGSMRSAMKTSRVWVTRQWFTTWVNRRFL
;
A
#
# COMPACT_ATOMS: atom_id res chain seq x y z
N MET A 1 -34.47 47.22 21.42
CA MET A 1 -34.27 46.40 20.21
C MET A 1 -32.85 45.86 20.20
N LEU A 2 -32.63 44.58 20.52
CA LEU A 2 -31.37 43.91 20.23
C LEU A 2 -31.61 42.40 20.14
N LYS A 3 -32.47 42.05 19.18
CA LYS A 3 -32.67 40.68 18.71
C LYS A 3 -31.86 40.61 17.42
N LYS A 4 -31.06 39.55 17.26
CA LYS A 4 -30.07 39.29 16.18
C LYS A 4 -28.66 39.65 16.66
N MET A 5 -27.71 38.74 16.37
CA MET A 5 -26.26 38.81 16.67
C MET A 5 -25.80 38.01 17.89
N ALA A 6 -26.24 36.76 18.00
CA ALA A 6 -25.51 35.72 18.73
C ALA A 6 -25.57 34.41 17.94
N PHE A 7 -25.00 34.38 16.73
CA PHE A 7 -24.91 33.16 15.94
C PHE A 7 -23.74 33.22 14.94
N VAL A 8 -22.52 33.44 15.42
CA VAL A 8 -21.32 33.35 14.55
C VAL A 8 -20.19 32.51 15.18
N LEU A 9 -20.28 32.14 16.47
CA LEU A 9 -19.17 31.50 17.19
C LEU A 9 -19.34 29.98 17.39
N VAL A 10 -19.92 29.26 16.42
CA VAL A 10 -20.08 27.78 16.48
C VAL A 10 -19.39 27.07 15.29
N GLY A 11 -18.67 27.82 14.45
CA GLY A 11 -18.07 27.31 13.21
C GLY A 11 -16.63 26.80 13.32
N LEU A 12 -15.94 26.93 14.46
CA LEU A 12 -14.63 26.29 14.69
C LEU A 12 -14.86 24.82 15.06
N ALA A 13 -15.47 24.08 14.13
CA ALA A 13 -15.49 22.64 14.14
C ALA A 13 -14.03 22.18 14.13
N PHE A 14 -13.61 21.71 15.31
CA PHE A 14 -12.43 20.91 15.55
C PHE A 14 -12.26 19.96 14.37
N SER A 15 -11.31 20.26 13.47
CA SER A 15 -10.81 19.27 12.52
C SER A 15 -10.00 18.30 13.34
N ALA A 16 -10.67 17.37 14.03
CA ALA A 16 -10.01 16.26 14.70
C ALA A 16 -9.25 15.52 13.62
N ALA A 17 -7.93 15.66 13.62
CA ALA A 17 -7.06 14.84 12.80
C ALA A 17 -7.37 13.40 13.21
N ALA A 18 -8.08 12.66 12.35
CA ALA A 18 -8.26 11.24 12.53
C ALA A 18 -6.87 10.62 12.41
N LEU A 19 -6.19 10.43 13.54
CA LEU A 19 -5.01 9.58 13.64
C LEU A 19 -5.50 8.16 13.47
N ALA A 20 -5.77 7.78 12.22
CA ALA A 20 -6.03 6.40 11.88
C ALA A 20 -4.71 5.66 12.03
N ASN A 21 -4.54 4.99 13.17
CA ASN A 21 -3.43 4.08 13.35
C ASN A 21 -3.52 3.01 12.27
N PRO A 22 -2.45 2.77 11.51
CA PRO A 22 -2.50 1.86 10.37
C PRO A 22 -2.70 0.43 10.87
N THR A 23 -3.79 -0.19 10.41
CA THR A 23 -4.12 -1.58 10.70
C THR A 23 -3.82 -2.47 9.49
N PHE A 24 -3.07 -3.54 9.71
CA PHE A 24 -2.77 -4.55 8.71
C PHE A 24 -3.23 -5.90 9.24
N TYR A 25 -4.15 -6.56 8.52
CA TYR A 25 -4.65 -7.88 8.89
C TYR A 25 -5.17 -7.94 10.34
N GLY A 26 -5.93 -6.92 10.77
CA GLY A 26 -6.47 -6.84 12.13
C GLY A 26 -5.45 -6.47 13.22
N LEU A 27 -4.19 -6.23 12.85
CA LEU A 27 -3.12 -5.79 13.75
C LEU A 27 -2.85 -4.30 13.55
N THR A 28 -3.04 -3.51 14.60
CA THR A 28 -2.86 -2.05 14.57
C THR A 28 -1.49 -1.66 15.13
N LEU A 29 -0.71 -0.93 14.33
CA LEU A 29 0.60 -0.46 14.77
C LEU A 29 0.46 0.52 15.94
N GLY A 30 1.32 0.36 16.96
CA GLY A 30 1.34 1.19 18.17
C GLY A 30 0.25 0.87 19.19
N GLU A 31 -0.63 -0.09 18.90
CA GLU A 31 -1.75 -0.48 19.78
C GLU A 31 -1.73 -1.96 20.11
N THR A 32 -1.64 -2.83 19.08
CA THR A 32 -1.74 -4.27 19.28
C THR A 32 -0.64 -4.79 20.20
N THR A 33 -1.05 -5.58 21.18
CA THR A 33 -0.18 -6.20 22.18
C THR A 33 0.23 -7.62 21.78
N GLU A 34 1.27 -8.15 22.42
CA GLU A 34 1.72 -9.53 22.17
C GLU A 34 0.64 -10.56 22.47
N ALA A 35 -0.16 -10.33 23.51
CA ALA A 35 -1.26 -11.22 23.90
C ALA A 35 -2.39 -11.22 22.85
N GLU A 36 -2.75 -10.05 22.33
CA GLU A 36 -3.75 -9.94 21.26
C GLU A 36 -3.28 -10.65 19.98
N LEU A 37 -1.99 -10.53 19.63
CA LEU A 37 -1.42 -11.26 18.49
C LEU A 37 -1.56 -12.77 18.67
N GLN A 38 -1.18 -13.30 19.84
CA GLN A 38 -1.23 -14.74 20.14
C GLN A 38 -2.66 -15.28 20.24
N ASN A 39 -3.63 -14.41 20.55
CA ASN A 39 -5.04 -14.78 20.55
C ASN A 39 -5.63 -14.85 19.14
N GLN A 40 -5.14 -14.01 18.21
CA GLN A 40 -5.65 -13.94 16.84
C GLN A 40 -4.95 -14.90 15.87
N TYR A 41 -3.67 -15.18 16.11
CA TYR A 41 -2.82 -15.91 15.18
C TYR A 41 -1.96 -16.96 15.88
N THR A 42 -1.58 -18.00 15.13
CA THR A 42 -0.57 -18.95 15.55
C THR A 42 0.81 -18.29 15.49
N ALA A 43 1.23 -17.70 16.61
CA ALA A 43 2.46 -16.93 16.72
C ALA A 43 3.58 -17.72 17.42
N GLN A 44 4.73 -17.89 16.76
CA GLN A 44 5.93 -18.52 17.31
C GLN A 44 7.00 -17.47 17.61
N ARG A 45 7.49 -17.42 18.86
CA ARG A 45 8.55 -16.48 19.23
C ARG A 45 9.82 -16.76 18.45
N ALA A 46 10.30 -15.77 17.71
CA ALA A 46 11.45 -15.85 16.83
C ALA A 46 12.72 -15.22 17.43
N GLY A 47 12.60 -14.48 18.53
CA GLY A 47 13.71 -13.84 19.24
C GLY A 47 13.37 -12.43 19.72
N VAL A 48 14.41 -11.63 19.95
CA VAL A 48 14.31 -10.20 20.31
C VAL A 48 14.94 -9.38 19.20
N ASN A 49 14.29 -8.29 18.80
CA ASN A 49 14.77 -7.40 17.76
C ASN A 49 15.87 -6.48 18.32
N THR A 50 17.00 -6.36 17.60
CA THR A 50 18.14 -5.54 18.06
C THR A 50 17.87 -4.03 18.02
N VAL A 51 16.95 -3.57 17.17
CA VAL A 51 16.65 -2.14 17.01
C VAL A 51 15.62 -1.68 18.03
N THR A 52 14.53 -2.43 18.18
CA THR A 52 13.42 -2.07 19.07
C THR A 52 13.53 -2.63 20.48
N ASN A 53 14.45 -3.58 20.72
CA ASN A 53 14.56 -4.39 21.94
C ASN A 53 13.27 -5.15 22.34
N GLY A 54 12.28 -5.25 21.44
CA GLY A 54 11.04 -5.98 21.69
C GLY A 54 11.03 -7.36 21.07
N ASN A 55 10.04 -8.17 21.45
CA ASN A 55 9.90 -9.53 20.97
C ASN A 55 9.54 -9.58 19.49
N MET A 56 9.99 -10.63 18.81
CA MET A 56 9.62 -10.93 17.44
C MET A 56 8.84 -12.24 17.39
N TYR A 57 7.79 -12.27 16.57
CA TYR A 57 6.94 -13.43 16.38
C TYR A 57 6.80 -13.75 14.90
N LYS A 58 7.07 -15.01 14.53
CA LYS A 58 6.70 -15.55 13.21
C LYS A 58 5.23 -15.94 13.24
N LEU A 59 4.52 -15.57 12.20
CA LEU A 59 3.11 -15.87 12.00
C LEU A 59 2.99 -16.87 10.85
N ASP A 60 1.92 -17.67 10.89
CA ASP A 60 1.58 -18.54 9.77
C ASP A 60 1.11 -17.68 8.57
N PRO A 61 1.79 -17.75 7.41
CA PRO A 61 1.37 -17.01 6.22
C PRO A 61 -0.02 -17.39 5.72
N ASP A 62 -0.47 -18.62 5.96
CA ASP A 62 -1.74 -19.13 5.47
C ASP A 62 -2.94 -18.52 6.22
N GLU A 63 -2.74 -18.12 7.49
CA GLU A 63 -3.76 -17.43 8.32
C GLU A 63 -4.00 -15.97 7.89
N ILE A 64 -3.04 -15.36 7.19
CA ILE A 64 -3.10 -13.96 6.74
C ILE A 64 -3.98 -13.80 5.50
N GLY A 65 -4.27 -14.91 4.78
CA GLY A 65 -5.16 -14.92 3.61
C GLY A 65 -4.60 -14.19 2.38
N LEU A 66 -3.29 -13.90 2.34
CA LEU A 66 -2.64 -13.27 1.20
C LEU A 66 -1.96 -14.32 0.32
N GLU A 67 -2.50 -14.55 -0.87
CA GLU A 67 -1.97 -15.55 -1.80
C GLU A 67 -0.53 -15.20 -2.23
N GLY A 68 0.38 -16.19 -2.14
CA GLY A 68 1.79 -16.02 -2.51
C GLY A 68 2.65 -15.37 -1.43
N LEU A 69 2.12 -15.20 -0.21
CA LEU A 69 2.89 -14.83 0.97
C LEU A 69 3.78 -15.99 1.42
N LYS A 70 5.06 -15.72 1.65
CA LYS A 70 6.08 -16.72 2.04
C LYS A 70 6.39 -16.72 3.52
N SER A 71 6.34 -15.54 4.15
CA SER A 71 6.61 -15.41 5.58
C SER A 71 6.02 -14.10 6.09
N VAL A 72 5.53 -14.12 7.32
CA VAL A 72 5.13 -12.91 8.06
C VAL A 72 5.78 -12.92 9.42
N GLN A 73 6.26 -11.75 9.85
CA GLN A 73 6.85 -11.55 11.16
C GLN A 73 6.31 -10.26 11.77
N ALA A 74 5.81 -10.34 12.99
CA ALA A 74 5.48 -9.19 13.82
C ALA A 74 6.67 -8.85 14.73
N VAL A 75 6.99 -7.56 14.84
CA VAL A 75 8.05 -7.04 15.69
C VAL A 75 7.45 -6.04 16.67
N PHE A 76 7.65 -6.30 17.94
CA PHE A 76 7.18 -5.45 19.02
C PHE A 76 8.26 -4.45 19.41
N MET A 77 7.81 -3.34 19.98
CA MET A 77 8.62 -2.38 20.70
C MET A 77 8.89 -2.90 22.13
N GLN A 78 9.86 -2.29 22.81
CA GLN A 78 10.19 -2.64 24.19
C GLN A 78 9.01 -2.45 25.17
N ASP A 79 8.05 -1.59 24.84
CA ASP A 79 6.82 -1.36 25.63
C ASP A 79 5.74 -2.44 25.41
N GLY A 80 6.03 -3.47 24.59
CA GLY A 80 5.12 -4.58 24.31
C GLY A 80 4.05 -4.28 23.25
N ARG A 81 4.16 -3.15 22.54
CA ARG A 81 3.23 -2.77 21.46
C ARG A 81 3.81 -3.06 20.08
N LEU A 82 2.95 -3.34 19.12
CA LEU A 82 3.35 -3.70 17.77
C LEU A 82 4.04 -2.51 17.07
N GLY A 83 5.31 -2.68 16.72
CA GLY A 83 6.10 -1.64 16.04
C GLY A 83 6.12 -1.81 14.53
N ALA A 84 6.21 -3.05 14.04
CA ALA A 84 6.30 -3.33 12.61
C ALA A 84 5.80 -4.74 12.24
N ILE A 85 5.37 -4.89 10.99
CA ILE A 85 5.07 -6.17 10.36
C ILE A 85 5.93 -6.31 9.11
N PHE A 86 6.67 -7.41 9.02
CA PHE A 86 7.46 -7.79 7.85
C PHE A 86 6.76 -8.93 7.11
N ALA A 87 6.22 -8.65 5.94
CA ALA A 87 5.64 -9.62 5.04
C ALA A 87 6.55 -9.83 3.83
N LYS A 88 6.85 -11.09 3.50
CA LYS A 88 7.65 -11.45 2.33
C LYS A 88 6.76 -12.15 1.31
N LEU A 89 6.60 -11.56 0.14
CA LEU A 89 5.89 -12.18 -0.99
C LEU A 89 6.84 -12.92 -1.93
N ASP A 90 6.29 -13.89 -2.67
CA ASP A 90 7.00 -14.59 -3.74
C ASP A 90 7.35 -13.64 -4.90
N LYS A 91 8.63 -13.57 -5.27
CA LYS A 91 9.11 -12.72 -6.37
C LYS A 91 8.55 -13.15 -7.74
N ASN A 92 8.24 -14.42 -7.92
CA ASN A 92 7.80 -14.96 -9.21
C ASN A 92 6.42 -14.43 -9.61
N ARG A 93 5.58 -14.06 -8.64
CA ARG A 93 4.25 -13.48 -8.89
C ARG A 93 4.34 -12.07 -9.49
N PHE A 94 5.34 -11.29 -9.13
CA PHE A 94 5.62 -10.01 -9.80
C PHE A 94 6.13 -10.19 -11.24
N GLY A 95 6.80 -11.31 -11.53
CA GLY A 95 7.35 -11.61 -12.85
C GLY A 95 6.25 -11.75 -13.92
N ASP A 96 5.17 -12.46 -13.59
CA ASP A 96 4.06 -12.69 -14.52
C ASP A 96 3.24 -11.42 -14.76
N LEU A 97 2.97 -10.64 -13.69
CA LEU A 97 2.36 -9.31 -13.80
C LEU A 97 3.21 -8.39 -14.68
N ARG A 98 4.53 -8.37 -14.48
CA ARG A 98 5.45 -7.54 -15.28
C ARG A 98 5.46 -7.96 -16.75
N LYS A 99 5.45 -9.27 -17.06
CA LYS A 99 5.38 -9.76 -18.44
C LYS A 99 4.08 -9.36 -19.12
N SER A 100 2.94 -9.50 -18.44
CA SER A 100 1.62 -9.09 -18.95
C SER A 100 1.57 -7.59 -19.26
N TRP A 101 2.01 -6.75 -18.31
CA TRP A 101 2.08 -5.30 -18.49
C TRP A 101 3.00 -4.89 -19.64
N MET A 102 4.21 -5.44 -19.71
CA MET A 102 5.13 -5.15 -20.83
C MET A 102 4.59 -5.62 -22.18
N GLY A 103 3.87 -6.75 -22.21
CA GLY A 103 3.21 -7.24 -23.42
C GLY A 103 2.15 -6.27 -23.93
N SER A 104 1.29 -5.79 -23.04
CA SER A 104 0.27 -4.77 -23.33
C SER A 104 0.89 -3.45 -23.81
N MET A 105 1.91 -2.94 -23.11
CA MET A 105 2.63 -1.71 -23.51
C MET A 105 3.31 -1.85 -24.87
N ARG A 106 3.92 -3.00 -25.16
CA ARG A 106 4.54 -3.28 -26.46
C ARG A 106 3.50 -3.34 -27.58
N SER A 107 2.32 -3.90 -27.30
CA SER A 107 1.19 -3.91 -28.25
C SER A 107 0.66 -2.50 -28.53
N ALA A 108 0.52 -1.68 -27.49
CA ALA A 108 0.14 -0.27 -27.60
C ALA A 108 1.17 0.56 -28.38
N MET A 109 2.48 0.32 -28.19
CA MET A 109 3.55 0.96 -28.96
C MET A 109 3.57 0.53 -30.43
N LYS A 110 3.28 -0.74 -30.74
CA LYS A 110 3.17 -1.19 -32.14
C LYS A 110 1.96 -0.56 -32.82
N THR A 111 0.83 -0.48 -32.11
CA THR A 111 -0.41 0.11 -32.63
C THR A 111 -0.28 1.61 -32.85
N SER A 112 0.38 2.34 -31.94
CA SER A 112 0.67 3.78 -32.12
C SER A 112 1.66 4.08 -33.25
N ARG A 113 2.59 3.16 -33.57
CA ARG A 113 3.47 3.29 -34.75
C ARG A 113 2.70 3.16 -36.08
N VAL A 114 1.53 2.51 -36.07
CA VAL A 114 0.66 2.37 -37.26
C VAL A 114 -0.18 3.64 -37.49
N TRP A 115 -0.48 4.44 -36.46
CA TRP A 115 -1.26 5.68 -36.60
C TRP A 115 -0.43 6.94 -36.97
N VAL A 116 0.91 6.89 -36.91
CA VAL A 116 1.78 8.02 -37.32
C VAL A 116 2.11 7.99 -38.83
N THR A 117 1.66 6.99 -39.59
CA THR A 117 1.95 6.90 -41.03
C THR A 117 0.72 6.55 -41.87
N ARG A 118 -0.25 7.47 -41.94
CA ARG A 118 -1.15 7.68 -43.10
C ARG A 118 -2.18 8.75 -42.75
N GLN A 119 -1.86 10.03 -43.03
CA GLN A 119 -2.80 11.01 -43.64
C GLN A 119 -2.28 12.45 -43.67
N TRP A 120 -1.15 12.79 -43.03
CA TRP A 120 -0.67 14.19 -42.97
C TRP A 120 0.62 14.51 -43.74
N PHE A 121 1.26 13.53 -44.39
CA PHE A 121 2.56 13.75 -45.05
C PHE A 121 2.51 13.99 -46.56
N THR A 122 1.42 13.63 -47.25
CA THR A 122 1.35 13.77 -48.72
C THR A 122 0.80 15.11 -49.19
N THR A 123 0.17 15.90 -48.33
CA THR A 123 -0.39 17.22 -48.67
C THR A 123 0.57 18.40 -48.43
N TRP A 124 1.67 18.21 -47.68
CA TRP A 124 2.64 19.29 -47.40
C TRP A 124 3.86 19.29 -48.32
N VAL A 125 4.29 18.13 -48.82
CA VAL A 125 5.51 18.04 -49.66
C VAL A 125 5.29 18.55 -51.09
N ASN A 126 4.05 18.57 -51.60
CA ASN A 126 3.77 18.94 -52.99
C ASN A 126 3.36 20.42 -53.20
N ARG A 127 3.53 21.29 -52.18
CA ARG A 127 3.24 22.74 -52.24
C ARG A 127 4.48 23.61 -52.01
N ARG A 128 5.65 23.10 -52.38
CA ARG A 128 6.93 23.83 -52.28
C ARG A 128 7.89 23.63 -53.46
N PHE A 129 7.38 23.10 -54.57
CA PHE A 129 8.11 22.97 -55.84
C PHE A 129 7.19 23.28 -57.04
N LEU A 130 6.41 24.35 -56.91
CA LEU A 130 5.90 25.17 -58.02
C LEU A 130 6.25 26.62 -57.68
#